data_AF-A0A3Q8DE30-F1
#
_entry.id   AF-A0A3Q8DE30-F1
#
_cell.length_a   1.000
_cell.length_b   1.000
_cell.length_c   1.000
_cell.angle_alpha   90.00
_cell.angle_beta   90.00
_cell.angle_gamma   90.00
#
_symmetry.space_group_name_H-M   'P 1'
#
loop_
_entity.id
_entity.type
_entity.pdbx_description
1 polymer ?
#
loop_
_entity_poly.entity_id
_entity_poly.type
_entity_poly.pdbx_seq_one_letter_code
_entity_poly.pdbx_strand_id
1 'polypeptide(L)'
;MIDSIKSVLTEKGEMTCLQLVSVTGKSAQELISVLRQAVDGGELSERNGFYALTSSDGTVSRRCSYKWVEGAVLPEWVVNLATGIRSCETVFVIAETDSWLQQQGFPQFVTALIDVRLMHIQCWSTGRIIDAHVLRYLPLDTGAIL
;
A
#
# COMPACT_ATOMS: atom_id res chain seq x y z
N MET A 1 18.95 25.82 2.08
CA MET A 1 17.51 26.22 2.12
C MET A 1 16.66 25.07 2.62
N ILE A 2 16.85 23.88 2.05
CA ILE A 2 16.18 22.66 2.49
C ILE A 2 16.46 22.32 3.97
N ASP A 3 17.66 22.57 4.50
CA ASP A 3 18.01 22.28 5.90
C ASP A 3 17.16 23.06 6.91
N SER A 4 16.80 24.31 6.57
CA SER A 4 15.90 25.12 7.39
C SER A 4 14.48 24.58 7.38
N ILE A 5 14.00 24.08 6.23
CA ILE A 5 12.71 23.42 6.11
C ILE A 5 12.72 22.11 6.92
N LYS A 6 13.77 21.31 6.81
CA LYS A 6 13.94 20.07 7.58
C LYS A 6 13.94 20.33 9.08
N SER A 7 14.64 21.37 9.55
CA SER A 7 14.61 21.77 10.96
C SER A 7 13.20 22.12 11.44
N VAL A 8 12.44 22.88 10.64
CA VAL A 8 11.06 23.24 10.96
C VAL A 8 10.15 22.01 11.00
N LEU A 9 10.28 21.10 10.03
CA LEU A 9 9.49 19.86 9.97
C LEU A 9 9.87 18.89 11.11
N THR A 10 11.12 18.91 11.59
CA THR A 10 11.55 18.13 12.77
C THR A 10 10.87 18.64 14.04
N GLU A 11 10.75 19.96 14.19
CA GLU A 11 10.18 20.58 15.38
C GLU A 11 8.64 20.57 15.38
N LYS A 12 8.01 20.81 14.22
CA LYS A 12 6.57 21.07 14.10
C LYS A 12 5.77 19.96 13.44
N GLY A 13 6.43 18.93 12.92
CA GLY A 13 5.77 17.84 12.18
C GLY A 13 5.42 18.21 10.74
N GLU A 14 4.44 17.52 10.17
CA GLU A 14 4.02 17.73 8.78
C GLU A 14 3.37 19.10 8.56
N MET A 15 3.72 19.79 7.47
CA MET A 15 3.24 21.14 7.20
C MET A 15 2.95 21.36 5.72
N THR A 16 1.97 22.20 5.43
CA THR A 16 1.68 22.66 4.06
C THR A 16 2.66 23.74 3.60
N CYS A 17 2.75 23.97 2.29
CA CYS A 17 3.59 25.06 1.75
C CYS A 17 3.23 26.43 2.34
N LEU A 18 1.95 26.71 2.60
CA LEU A 18 1.52 28.00 3.19
C LEU A 18 1.98 28.15 4.65
N GLN A 19 1.99 27.06 5.41
CA GLN A 19 2.51 27.05 6.77
C GLN A 19 4.04 27.16 6.78
N LEU A 20 4.72 26.57 5.80
CA LEU A 20 6.17 26.76 5.64
C LEU A 20 6.51 28.20 5.26
N VAL A 21 5.71 28.85 4.42
CA VAL A 21 5.85 30.29 4.10
C VAL A 21 5.77 31.14 5.37
N SER A 22 4.76 30.90 6.22
CA SER A 22 4.57 31.69 7.44
C SER A 22 5.67 31.49 8.48
N VAL A 23 6.25 30.28 8.57
CA VAL A 23 7.31 29.97 9.53
C VAL A 23 8.69 30.38 9.01
N THR A 24 8.97 30.19 7.72
CA THR A 24 10.30 30.47 7.14
C THR A 24 10.44 31.90 6.62
N GLY A 25 9.33 32.64 6.46
CA GLY A 25 9.30 33.98 5.90
C GLY A 25 9.66 34.06 4.41
N LYS A 26 9.71 32.90 3.72
CA LYS A 26 10.08 32.80 2.29
C LYS A 26 8.85 32.85 1.40
N SER A 27 9.04 33.25 0.15
CA SER A 27 7.95 33.24 -0.83
C SER A 27 7.54 31.82 -1.20
N ALA A 28 6.26 31.63 -1.53
CA ALA A 28 5.74 30.33 -1.96
C ALA A 28 6.46 29.82 -3.23
N GLN A 29 6.82 30.71 -4.15
CA GLN A 29 7.44 30.35 -5.42
C GLN A 29 8.84 29.76 -5.22
N GLU A 30 9.63 30.34 -4.31
CA GLU A 30 10.95 29.79 -3.92
C GLU A 30 10.78 28.43 -3.23
N LEU A 31 9.86 28.33 -2.26
CA LEU A 31 9.63 27.10 -1.52
C LEU A 31 9.14 25.95 -2.41
N ILE A 32 8.21 26.21 -3.34
CA ILE A 32 7.67 25.17 -4.24
C ILE A 32 8.79 24.51 -5.06
N SER A 33 9.73 25.29 -5.59
CA SER A 33 10.84 24.74 -6.37
C SER A 33 11.72 23.81 -5.53
N VAL A 34 12.05 24.22 -4.30
CA VAL A 34 12.89 23.45 -3.38
C VAL A 34 12.16 22.23 -2.83
N LEU A 35 10.87 22.34 -2.51
CA LEU A 35 10.05 21.24 -2.01
C LEU A 35 9.88 20.15 -3.07
N ARG A 36 9.63 20.52 -4.34
CA ARG A 36 9.56 19.55 -5.45
C ARG A 36 10.87 18.81 -5.61
N GLN A 37 11.99 19.53 -5.67
CA GLN A 37 13.30 18.91 -5.81
C GLN A 37 13.64 17.97 -4.63
N ALA A 38 13.25 18.33 -3.40
CA ALA A 38 13.47 17.50 -2.22
C ALA A 38 12.54 16.27 -2.16
N VAL A 39 11.32 16.37 -2.70
CA VAL A 39 10.42 15.22 -2.87
C VAL A 39 10.95 14.28 -3.95
N ASP A 40 11.38 14.81 -5.09
CA ASP A 40 11.99 14.03 -6.17
C ASP A 40 13.31 13.36 -5.72
N GLY A 41 14.07 14.04 -4.86
CA GLY A 41 15.30 13.52 -4.25
C GLY A 41 15.07 12.56 -3.07
N GLY A 42 13.82 12.32 -2.66
CA GLY A 42 13.47 11.42 -1.56
C GLY A 42 13.78 11.96 -0.16
N GLU A 43 14.17 13.23 -0.02
CA GLU A 43 14.46 13.86 1.26
C GLU A 43 13.19 14.26 2.04
N LEU A 44 12.12 14.55 1.31
CA LEU A 44 10.79 14.85 1.85
C LEU A 44 9.74 13.94 1.22
N SER A 45 8.65 13.71 1.94
CA SER A 45 7.44 13.09 1.40
C SER A 45 6.32 14.11 1.30
N GLU A 46 5.52 14.02 0.24
CA GLU A 46 4.34 14.84 0.01
C GLU A 46 3.07 13.98 0.12
N ARG A 47 2.03 14.50 0.79
CA ARG A 47 0.71 13.89 0.91
C ARG A 47 -0.38 14.96 1.00
N ASN A 48 -1.23 15.08 -0.02
CA ASN A 48 -2.40 15.96 -0.03
C ASN A 48 -2.08 17.44 0.31
N GLY A 49 -0.91 17.93 -0.11
CA GLY A 49 -0.39 19.26 0.12
C GLY A 49 0.47 19.41 1.38
N PHE A 50 0.65 18.35 2.17
CA PHE A 50 1.50 18.32 3.36
C PHE A 50 2.87 17.72 3.05
N TYR A 51 3.91 18.36 3.55
CA TYR A 51 5.30 17.93 3.44
C TYR A 51 5.79 17.44 4.80
N ALA A 52 6.47 16.31 4.79
CA ALA A 52 7.10 15.73 5.97
C ALA A 52 8.51 15.26 5.64
N LEU A 53 9.38 15.15 6.64
CA LEU A 53 10.68 14.50 6.47
C LEU A 53 10.47 13.05 6.05
N THR A 54 11.20 12.61 5.04
CA THR A 54 11.33 11.18 4.79
C THR A 54 12.18 10.63 5.93
N SER A 55 11.58 9.87 6.84
CA SER A 55 12.32 9.20 7.90
C SER A 55 13.48 8.42 7.29
N SER A 56 14.71 8.68 7.72
CA SER A 56 15.90 7.91 7.34
C SER A 56 15.82 6.44 7.78
N ASP A 57 14.83 6.09 8.61
CA ASP A 57 14.48 4.71 8.96
C ASP A 57 13.63 3.99 7.90
N GLY A 58 13.15 4.65 6.83
CA GLY A 58 12.23 4.02 5.88
C GLY A 58 10.83 3.73 6.45
N THR A 59 10.52 4.27 7.63
CA THR A 59 9.32 3.96 8.43
C THR A 59 8.34 5.14 8.49
N VAL A 60 7.76 5.46 7.34
CA VAL A 60 6.30 5.37 7.32
C VAL A 60 6.06 4.26 6.32
N SER A 61 6.05 3.02 6.81
CA SER A 61 5.74 1.86 5.98
C SER A 61 4.30 2.01 5.47
N ARG A 62 4.16 2.71 4.34
CA ARG A 62 2.89 2.85 3.64
C ARG A 62 2.53 1.45 3.17
N ARG A 63 1.36 0.97 3.57
CA ARG A 63 0.82 -0.24 2.96
C ARG A 63 0.79 -0.04 1.44
N CYS A 64 1.47 -0.90 0.70
CA CYS A 64 1.47 -0.89 -0.75
C CYS A 64 0.07 -1.26 -1.24
N SER A 65 -0.51 -0.41 -2.09
CA SER A 65 -1.69 -0.82 -2.86
C SER A 65 -1.22 -1.62 -4.08
N TYR A 66 -1.58 -2.89 -4.15
CA TYR A 66 -1.31 -3.72 -5.31
C TYR A 66 -2.36 -3.50 -6.39
N LYS A 67 -2.04 -3.94 -7.62
CA LYS A 67 -3.00 -3.99 -8.72
C LYS A 67 -3.88 -5.24 -8.60
N TRP A 68 -5.09 -5.15 -9.14
CA TRP A 68 -5.92 -6.35 -9.38
C TRP A 68 -5.22 -7.30 -10.35
N VAL A 69 -5.37 -8.59 -10.08
CA VAL A 69 -4.94 -9.69 -10.96
C VAL A 69 -6.18 -10.38 -11.48
N GLU A 70 -6.31 -10.43 -12.80
CA GLU A 70 -7.43 -11.09 -13.47
C GLU A 70 -7.24 -12.61 -13.48
N GLY A 71 -8.33 -13.33 -13.23
CA GLY A 71 -8.37 -14.78 -13.10
C GLY A 71 -7.81 -15.32 -11.78
N ALA A 72 -7.52 -16.62 -11.77
CA ALA A 72 -7.01 -17.35 -10.61
C ALA A 72 -5.52 -17.76 -10.75
N VAL A 73 -4.85 -17.34 -11.83
CA VAL A 73 -3.43 -17.65 -12.04
C VAL A 73 -2.57 -16.69 -11.21
N LEU A 74 -1.62 -17.23 -10.44
CA LEU A 74 -0.72 -16.44 -9.62
C LEU A 74 0.54 -16.00 -10.39
N PRO A 75 0.75 -14.69 -10.60
CA PRO A 75 2.02 -14.16 -11.08
C PRO A 75 3.12 -14.32 -10.02
N GLU A 76 4.37 -14.42 -10.48
CA GLU A 76 5.56 -14.54 -9.60
C GLU A 76 5.63 -13.42 -8.56
N TRP A 77 5.31 -12.18 -8.93
CA TRP A 77 5.33 -11.07 -7.97
C TRP A 77 4.30 -11.23 -6.84
N VAL A 78 3.18 -11.93 -7.07
CA VAL A 78 2.20 -12.25 -6.02
C VAL A 78 2.74 -13.34 -5.10
N VAL A 79 3.40 -14.36 -5.67
CA VAL A 79 4.06 -15.42 -4.87
C VAL A 79 5.10 -14.82 -3.93
N ASN A 80 5.83 -13.81 -4.38
CA ASN A 80 6.82 -13.10 -3.57
C ASN A 80 6.21 -12.27 -2.41
N LEU A 81 4.89 -12.08 -2.39
CA LEU A 81 4.18 -11.46 -1.26
C LEU A 81 3.79 -12.47 -0.17
N ALA A 82 4.02 -13.76 -0.39
CA ALA A 82 3.57 -14.79 0.53
C ALA A 82 4.31 -14.68 1.87
N THR A 83 3.54 -14.76 2.95
CA THR A 83 4.05 -14.69 4.32
C THR A 83 3.58 -15.89 5.12
N GLY A 84 4.30 -16.23 6.19
CA GLY A 84 3.92 -17.31 7.11
C GLY A 84 5.03 -18.32 7.36
N ILE A 85 4.63 -19.48 7.86
CA ILE A 85 5.54 -20.58 8.15
C ILE A 85 5.97 -21.21 6.82
N ARG A 86 7.25 -21.59 6.73
CA ARG A 86 7.79 -22.33 5.58
C ARG A 86 6.88 -23.50 5.22
N SER A 87 6.52 -23.66 3.95
CA SER A 87 5.58 -24.65 3.38
C SER A 87 4.08 -24.41 3.60
N CYS A 88 3.72 -23.33 4.29
CA CYS A 88 2.35 -22.86 4.49
C CYS A 88 2.25 -21.35 4.22
N GLU A 89 3.09 -20.83 3.32
CA GLU A 89 3.09 -19.42 2.98
C GLU A 89 1.76 -19.06 2.29
N THR A 90 1.19 -17.94 2.70
CA THR A 90 -0.11 -17.48 2.18
C THR A 90 -0.07 -16.02 1.79
N VAL A 91 -0.89 -15.67 0.80
CA VAL A 91 -1.18 -14.28 0.44
C VAL A 91 -2.63 -13.99 0.80
N PHE A 92 -2.86 -12.95 1.59
CA PHE A 92 -4.21 -12.48 1.87
C PHE A 92 -4.72 -11.65 0.70
N VAL A 93 -5.94 -11.93 0.23
CA VAL A 93 -6.52 -11.25 -0.92
C VAL A 93 -7.99 -10.90 -0.70
N ILE A 94 -8.48 -9.91 -1.46
CA ILE A 94 -9.89 -9.77 -1.76
C ILE A 94 -10.14 -10.40 -3.13
N ALA A 95 -11.00 -11.41 -3.20
CA ALA A 95 -11.38 -12.06 -4.44
C ALA A 95 -12.76 -11.59 -4.88
N GLU A 96 -12.90 -11.27 -6.17
CA GLU A 96 -14.21 -11.08 -6.79
C GLU A 96 -14.74 -12.43 -7.28
N THR A 97 -15.97 -12.75 -6.88
CA THR A 97 -16.63 -14.02 -7.17
C THR A 97 -17.51 -13.92 -8.41
N ASP A 98 -17.65 -15.02 -9.13
CA ASP A 98 -18.59 -15.10 -10.25
C ASP A 98 -20.06 -15.16 -9.80
N SER A 99 -20.97 -15.00 -10.77
CA SER A 99 -22.41 -15.04 -10.51
C SER A 99 -22.89 -16.40 -9.99
N TRP A 100 -22.21 -17.49 -10.33
CA TRP A 100 -22.57 -18.83 -9.88
C TRP A 100 -22.36 -18.97 -8.37
N LEU A 101 -21.18 -18.57 -7.88
CA LEU A 101 -20.85 -18.64 -6.46
C LEU A 101 -21.70 -17.64 -5.65
N GLN A 102 -22.03 -16.49 -6.24
CA GLN A 102 -22.95 -15.53 -5.62
C GLN A 102 -24.35 -16.11 -5.40
N GLN A 103 -24.87 -16.88 -6.36
CA GLN A 103 -26.16 -17.58 -6.19
C GLN A 103 -26.13 -18.63 -5.08
N GLN A 104 -24.94 -19.16 -4.74
CA GLN A 104 -24.74 -20.04 -3.59
C GLN A 104 -24.66 -19.28 -2.25
N GLY A 105 -24.88 -17.96 -2.25
CA GLY A 105 -24.90 -17.11 -1.07
C GLY A 105 -23.56 -16.43 -0.75
N PHE A 106 -22.55 -16.51 -1.62
CA PHE A 106 -21.31 -15.77 -1.43
C PHE A 106 -21.48 -14.29 -1.83
N PRO A 107 -20.88 -13.35 -1.10
CA PRO A 107 -20.79 -11.96 -1.55
C PRO A 107 -19.98 -11.83 -2.86
N GLN A 108 -20.21 -10.74 -3.61
CA GLN A 108 -19.41 -10.41 -4.79
C GLN A 108 -17.92 -10.28 -4.46
N PHE A 109 -17.58 -9.68 -3.32
CA PHE A 109 -16.20 -9.56 -2.85
C PHE A 109 -16.02 -10.32 -1.55
N VAL A 110 -15.08 -11.25 -1.53
CA VAL A 110 -14.79 -12.08 -0.36
C VAL A 110 -13.34 -11.93 0.06
N THR A 111 -13.11 -11.98 1.37
CA THR A 111 -11.76 -12.19 1.90
C THR A 111 -11.35 -13.63 1.63
N ALA A 112 -10.16 -13.82 1.08
CA ALA A 112 -9.62 -15.12 0.74
C ALA A 112 -8.12 -15.20 1.06
N LEU A 113 -7.64 -16.43 1.13
CA LEU A 113 -6.23 -16.76 1.26
C LEU A 113 -5.81 -17.46 -0.02
N ILE A 114 -4.61 -17.18 -0.48
CA ILE A 114 -3.96 -17.99 -1.50
C ILE A 114 -2.87 -18.81 -0.83
N ASP A 115 -3.00 -20.13 -0.83
CA ASP A 115 -1.91 -21.04 -0.49
C ASP A 115 -0.97 -21.11 -1.70
N VAL A 116 0.25 -20.57 -1.59
CA VAL A 116 1.16 -20.49 -2.75
C VAL A 116 1.81 -21.83 -3.09
N ARG A 117 1.75 -22.81 -2.20
CA ARG A 117 2.28 -24.16 -2.48
C ARG A 117 1.27 -24.98 -3.27
N LEU A 118 0.00 -24.92 -2.85
CA LEU A 118 -1.09 -25.65 -3.50
C LEU A 118 -1.73 -24.86 -4.65
N MET A 119 -1.45 -23.55 -4.72
CA MET A 119 -2.00 -22.62 -5.72
C MET A 119 -3.54 -22.56 -5.68
N HIS A 120 -4.09 -22.71 -4.46
CA HIS A 120 -5.53 -22.65 -4.21
C HIS A 120 -5.92 -21.34 -3.53
N ILE A 121 -7.03 -20.78 -3.97
CA ILE A 121 -7.73 -19.64 -3.38
C ILE A 121 -8.85 -20.18 -2.50
N GLN A 122 -8.71 -19.97 -1.19
CA GLN A 122 -9.66 -20.41 -0.19
C GLN A 122 -10.39 -19.21 0.39
N CYS A 123 -11.72 -19.25 0.42
CA CYS A 123 -12.51 -18.23 1.11
C CYS A 123 -12.26 -18.29 2.62
N TRP A 124 -11.89 -17.17 3.23
CA TRP A 124 -11.52 -17.10 4.65
C TRP A 124 -12.68 -17.48 5.58
N SER A 125 -13.89 -16.97 5.29
CA SER A 125 -15.05 -17.15 6.17
C SER A 125 -15.65 -18.55 6.11
N THR A 126 -15.57 -19.22 4.95
CA THR A 126 -16.22 -20.52 4.72
C THR A 126 -15.25 -21.68 4.68
N GLY A 127 -13.96 -21.41 4.51
CA GLY A 127 -12.92 -22.44 4.32
C GLY A 127 -13.02 -23.19 2.99
N ARG A 128 -13.91 -22.80 2.07
CA ARG A 128 -14.09 -23.47 0.78
C ARG A 128 -13.05 -22.99 -0.23
N ILE A 129 -12.52 -23.92 -1.02
CA ILE A 129 -11.72 -23.61 -2.22
C ILE A 129 -12.65 -23.04 -3.29
N ILE A 130 -12.29 -21.89 -3.86
CA ILE A 130 -13.14 -21.10 -4.76
C ILE A 130 -12.48 -20.77 -6.11
N ASP A 131 -11.32 -21.35 -6.43
CA ASP A 131 -10.48 -21.03 -7.59
C ASP A 131 -11.25 -20.86 -8.91
N ALA A 132 -12.14 -21.81 -9.21
CA ALA A 132 -12.90 -21.86 -10.45
C ALA A 132 -13.93 -20.73 -10.58
N HIS A 133 -14.20 -20.02 -9.48
CA HIS A 133 -15.22 -18.99 -9.36
C HIS A 133 -14.63 -17.62 -8.99
N VAL A 134 -13.31 -17.47 -9.07
CA VAL A 134 -12.64 -16.18 -8.88
C VAL A 134 -12.45 -15.51 -10.24
N LEU A 135 -13.07 -14.35 -10.41
CA LEU A 135 -12.92 -13.53 -11.62
C LEU A 135 -11.61 -12.75 -11.61
N ARG A 136 -11.26 -12.21 -10.44
CA ARG A 136 -10.00 -11.49 -10.19
C ARG A 136 -9.77 -11.37 -8.69
N TYR A 137 -8.54 -11.03 -8.29
CA TYR A 137 -8.21 -10.82 -6.90
C TYR A 137 -7.24 -9.65 -6.68
N LEU A 138 -7.30 -9.07 -5.49
CA LEU A 138 -6.45 -7.97 -5.03
C LEU A 138 -5.61 -8.44 -3.85
N PRO A 139 -4.28 -8.58 -4.00
CA PRO A 139 -3.39 -8.81 -2.89
C PRO A 139 -3.47 -7.71 -1.85
N LEU A 140 -3.50 -8.10 -0.58
CA LEU A 140 -3.47 -7.20 0.56
C LEU A 140 -2.05 -7.09 1.09
N ASP A 141 -1.61 -5.87 1.35
CA ASP A 141 -0.36 -5.66 2.07
C ASP A 141 -0.54 -5.95 3.56
N THR A 142 -0.11 -7.15 3.95
CA THR A 142 -0.04 -7.62 5.34
C THR A 142 1.35 -7.46 5.95
N GLY A 143 2.27 -6.80 5.24
CA GLY A 143 3.59 -6.47 5.77
C GLY A 143 3.50 -5.68 7.08
N ALA A 144 4.46 -5.92 7.97
CA ALA A 144 4.59 -5.12 9.17
C ALA A 144 4.79 -3.66 8.77
N ILE A 145 3.98 -2.76 9.34
CA ILE A 145 4.26 -1.33 9.27
C ILE A 145 5.44 -1.11 10.20
N LEU A 146 6.65 -1.05 9.63
CA LEU A 146 7.83 -0.60 10.35
C LEU A 146 7.68 0.88 10.69
#